data_AF-A0A4R1FGT1-F1
#
_entry.id   AF-A0A4R1FGT1-F1
#
_cell.length_a   1.000
_cell.length_b   1.000
_cell.length_c   1.000
_cell.angle_alpha   90.00
_cell.angle_beta   90.00
_cell.angle_gamma   90.00
#
_symmetry.space_group_name_H-M   'P 1'
#
loop_
_entity.id
_entity.type
_entity.pdbx_description
1 polymer ?
#
loop_
_entity_poly.entity_id
_entity_poly.type
_entity_poly.pdbx_seq_one_letter_code
_entity_poly.pdbx_strand_id
1 'polypeptide(L)'
;MAGIIEGDRMTTPETFVAAPAELVAAAKAIRDLLDGLSGGFGSLDRDVTQLTDTWKGSQGELFAAGFSDVREGLSELLDAIRDTTVALDASSEAYLGQDGVNAAAIESVASSLDLPDVS
;
A
#
# COMPACT_ATOMS: atom_id res chain seq x y z
N MET A 1 27.26 41.47 -34.69
CA MET A 1 25.99 41.84 -34.03
C MET A 1 25.54 40.64 -33.22
N ALA A 2 25.44 40.81 -31.90
CA ALA A 2 24.99 39.81 -30.94
C ALA A 2 23.45 39.76 -30.91
N GLY A 3 22.88 38.62 -30.50
CA GLY A 3 21.45 38.49 -30.23
C GLY A 3 20.97 37.04 -30.22
N ILE A 4 21.09 36.40 -29.07
CA ILE A 4 20.78 35.01 -28.70
C ILE A 4 19.33 34.61 -29.04
N ILE A 5 19.16 33.44 -29.64
CA ILE A 5 17.86 32.79 -29.88
C ILE A 5 17.22 32.42 -28.54
N GLU A 6 15.93 32.72 -28.48
CA GLU A 6 14.95 32.33 -27.46
C GLU A 6 15.30 31.03 -26.74
N GLY A 7 15.56 31.16 -25.43
CA GLY A 7 15.41 30.04 -24.51
C GLY A 7 13.93 29.72 -24.36
N ASP A 8 13.37 29.02 -25.34
CA ASP A 8 12.12 28.30 -25.16
C ASP A 8 12.32 27.34 -24.00
N ARG A 9 11.52 27.54 -22.95
CA ARG A 9 11.62 26.77 -21.74
C ARG A 9 11.16 25.37 -22.10
N MET A 10 12.10 24.45 -22.23
CA MET A 10 11.83 23.01 -22.26
C MET A 10 11.14 22.64 -20.93
N THR A 11 9.83 22.81 -20.87
CA THR A 11 8.99 22.20 -19.86
C THR A 11 9.01 20.72 -20.17
N THR A 12 9.90 20.00 -19.49
CA THR A 12 9.87 18.54 -19.42
C THR A 12 8.46 18.11 -19.08
N PRO A 13 7.84 17.18 -19.83
CA PRO A 13 6.55 16.65 -19.46
C PRO A 13 6.70 16.01 -18.09
N GLU A 14 6.02 16.58 -17.09
CA GLU A 14 5.84 15.99 -15.79
C GLU A 14 5.17 14.63 -16.02
N THR A 15 5.95 13.54 -15.99
CA THR A 15 5.41 12.19 -15.98
C THR A 15 4.50 12.07 -14.77
N PHE A 16 3.19 12.09 -15.02
CA PHE A 16 2.17 12.01 -14.00
C PHE A 16 2.06 10.57 -13.49
N VAL A 17 2.96 10.21 -12.58
CA VAL A 17 2.99 8.91 -11.89
C VAL A 17 2.19 9.04 -10.59
N ALA A 18 0.87 9.18 -10.69
CA ALA A 18 0.01 9.15 -9.49
C ALA A 18 -0.79 7.86 -9.51
N ALA A 19 -0.53 6.95 -8.56
CA ALA A 19 -1.50 5.91 -8.25
C ALA A 19 -2.83 6.62 -7.91
N PRO A 20 -4.00 6.06 -8.27
CA PRO A 20 -5.27 6.66 -7.94
C PRO A 20 -5.31 7.04 -6.45
N ALA A 21 -5.74 8.26 -6.12
CA ALA A 21 -5.68 8.77 -4.75
C ALA A 21 -6.44 7.84 -3.77
N GLU A 22 -7.48 7.17 -4.26
CA GLU A 22 -8.27 6.17 -3.56
C GLU A 22 -7.44 4.94 -3.16
N LEU A 23 -6.51 4.50 -4.02
CA LEU A 23 -5.65 3.35 -3.77
C LEU A 23 -4.60 3.67 -2.69
N VAL A 24 -4.03 4.87 -2.73
CA VAL A 24 -3.10 5.37 -1.69
C VAL A 24 -3.83 5.49 -0.35
N ALA A 25 -5.05 6.04 -0.36
CA ALA A 25 -5.88 6.17 0.84
C ALA A 25 -6.25 4.79 1.42
N ALA A 26 -6.62 3.82 0.58
CA ALA A 26 -6.92 2.45 1.00
C ALA A 26 -5.70 1.76 1.62
N ALA A 27 -4.54 1.85 0.98
CA ALA A 27 -3.30 1.28 1.50
C ALA A 27 -2.92 1.89 2.87
N LYS A 28 -3.09 3.21 3.02
CA LYS A 28 -2.89 3.88 4.32
C LYS A 28 -3.88 3.38 5.37
N ALA A 29 -5.17 3.29 5.05
CA ALA A 29 -6.19 2.82 5.99
C ALA A 29 -5.92 1.38 6.46
N ILE A 30 -5.46 0.51 5.56
CA ILE A 30 -5.11 -0.88 5.91
C ILE A 30 -3.89 -0.93 6.84
N ARG A 31 -2.85 -0.12 6.58
CA ARG A 31 -1.69 -0.01 7.49
C ARG A 31 -2.09 0.51 8.87
N ASP A 32 -2.86 1.58 8.93
CA ASP A 32 -3.33 2.16 10.20
C ASP A 32 -4.17 1.14 10.99
N LEU A 33 -5.01 0.35 10.30
CA LEU A 33 -5.76 -0.75 10.89
C LEU A 33 -4.85 -1.87 11.42
N LEU A 34 -3.85 -2.29 10.64
CA LEU A 34 -2.91 -3.34 11.02
C LEU A 34 -2.10 -2.95 12.26
N ASP A 35 -1.65 -1.70 12.33
CA ASP A 35 -0.93 -1.15 13.49
C ASP A 35 -1.82 -1.15 14.74
N GLY A 36 -3.07 -0.70 14.60
CA GLY A 36 -4.05 -0.70 15.68
C GLY A 36 -4.37 -2.10 16.20
N LEU A 37 -4.60 -3.06 15.29
CA LEU A 37 -4.86 -4.46 15.64
C LEU A 37 -3.64 -5.10 16.32
N SER A 38 -2.46 -4.94 15.75
CA SER A 38 -1.22 -5.51 16.31
C SER A 38 -0.94 -4.98 17.72
N GLY A 39 -1.11 -3.66 17.93
CA GLY A 39 -0.96 -3.05 19.25
C GLY A 39 -2.02 -3.51 20.25
N GLY A 40 -3.29 -3.56 19.82
CA GLY A 40 -4.40 -4.04 20.64
C GLY A 40 -4.23 -5.49 21.08
N PHE A 41 -3.85 -6.37 20.16
CA PHE A 41 -3.61 -7.78 20.45
C PHE A 41 -2.39 -7.99 21.34
N GLY A 42 -1.31 -7.23 21.15
CA GLY A 42 -0.16 -7.26 22.06
C GLY A 42 -0.51 -6.82 23.49
N SER A 43 -1.47 -5.91 23.67
CA SER A 43 -1.98 -5.55 25.00
C SER A 43 -2.84 -6.67 25.58
N LEU A 44 -3.79 -7.20 24.79
CA LEU A 44 -4.68 -8.27 25.21
C LEU A 44 -3.92 -9.54 25.64
N ASP A 45 -2.92 -9.95 24.86
CA ASP A 45 -2.09 -11.12 25.15
C ASP A 45 -1.36 -10.96 26.49
N ARG A 46 -0.88 -9.75 26.79
CA ARG A 46 -0.21 -9.43 28.06
C ARG A 46 -1.19 -9.49 29.24
N ASP A 47 -2.37 -8.91 29.08
CA ASP A 47 -3.41 -8.91 30.13
C ASP A 47 -3.90 -10.33 30.43
N VAL A 48 -4.08 -11.15 29.39
CA VAL A 48 -4.49 -12.56 29.54
C VAL A 48 -3.39 -13.42 30.14
N THR A 49 -2.13 -13.21 29.76
CA THR A 49 -0.99 -13.89 30.38
C THR A 49 -0.96 -13.59 31.88
N GLN A 50 -1.08 -12.30 32.26
CA GLN A 50 -1.10 -11.91 33.67
C GLN A 50 -2.30 -12.50 34.44
N LEU A 51 -3.47 -12.56 33.80
CA LEU A 51 -4.67 -13.17 34.39
C LEU A 51 -4.47 -14.66 34.64
N THR A 52 -4.01 -15.40 33.64
CA THR A 52 -3.84 -16.86 33.70
C THR A 52 -2.67 -17.30 34.58
N ASP A 53 -1.71 -16.41 34.81
CA ASP A 53 -0.65 -16.61 35.81
C ASP A 53 -1.19 -16.74 37.23
N THR A 54 -2.30 -16.06 37.55
CA THR A 54 -2.87 -16.05 38.90
C THR A 54 -4.15 -16.89 39.02
N TRP A 55 -4.91 -17.03 37.93
CA TRP A 55 -6.15 -17.78 37.91
C TRP A 55 -5.89 -19.27 37.69
N LYS A 56 -5.75 -20.01 38.79
CA LYS A 56 -5.52 -21.47 38.77
C LYS A 56 -6.83 -22.27 38.88
N GLY A 57 -6.77 -23.53 38.44
CA GLY A 57 -7.88 -24.47 38.42
C GLY A 57 -8.50 -24.62 37.03
N SER A 58 -9.43 -25.56 36.90
CA SER A 58 -9.96 -26.02 35.61
C SER A 58 -10.53 -24.90 34.73
N GLN A 59 -11.16 -23.88 35.33
CA GLN A 59 -11.71 -22.76 34.57
C GLN A 59 -10.63 -21.84 34.00
N GLY A 60 -9.55 -21.61 34.76
CA GLY A 60 -8.41 -20.82 34.28
C GLY A 60 -7.65 -21.55 33.17
N GLU A 61 -7.51 -22.88 33.28
CA GLU A 61 -6.91 -23.73 32.23
C GLU A 61 -7.75 -23.72 30.95
N LEU A 62 -9.08 -23.87 31.06
CA LEU A 62 -9.99 -23.79 29.91
C LEU A 62 -9.97 -22.41 29.25
N PHE A 63 -9.93 -21.34 30.04
CA PHE A 63 -9.80 -19.98 29.52
C PHE A 63 -8.46 -19.79 28.80
N ALA A 64 -7.35 -20.24 29.37
CA ALA A 64 -6.02 -20.15 28.76
C ALA A 64 -5.96 -20.92 27.42
N ALA A 65 -6.55 -22.13 27.38
CA ALA A 65 -6.64 -22.92 26.16
C ALA A 65 -7.47 -22.20 25.09
N GLY A 66 -8.67 -21.73 25.43
CA GLY A 66 -9.52 -21.00 24.49
C GLY A 66 -8.90 -19.70 24.01
N PHE A 67 -8.13 -19.01 24.86
CA PHE A 67 -7.38 -17.82 24.43
C PHE A 67 -6.21 -18.17 23.51
N SER A 68 -5.57 -19.33 23.67
CA SER A 68 -4.53 -19.79 22.74
C SER A 68 -5.10 -19.93 21.32
N ASP A 69 -6.30 -20.49 21.18
CA ASP A 69 -6.98 -20.61 19.88
C ASP A 69 -7.32 -19.24 19.28
N VAL A 70 -7.77 -18.29 20.12
CA VAL A 70 -7.99 -16.90 19.71
C VAL A 70 -6.69 -16.27 19.21
N ARG A 71 -5.59 -16.44 19.94
CA ARG A 71 -4.29 -15.88 19.56
C ARG A 71 -3.79 -16.43 18.22
N GLU A 72 -4.00 -17.72 17.96
CA GLU A 72 -3.68 -18.34 16.67
C GLU A 72 -4.50 -17.72 15.54
N GLY A 73 -5.84 -17.68 15.66
CA GLY A 73 -6.70 -17.09 14.64
C GLY A 73 -6.44 -15.59 14.41
N LEU A 74 -6.04 -14.86 15.46
CA LEU A 74 -5.62 -13.46 15.33
C LEU A 74 -4.29 -13.32 14.58
N SER A 75 -3.34 -14.23 14.78
CA SER A 75 -2.11 -14.26 14.00
C SER A 75 -2.40 -14.49 12.52
N GLU A 76 -3.25 -15.48 12.21
CA GLU A 76 -3.68 -15.77 10.83
C GLU A 76 -4.36 -14.56 10.17
N LEU A 77 -5.23 -13.85 10.92
CA LEU A 77 -5.88 -12.64 10.43
C LEU A 77 -4.87 -11.53 10.10
N LEU A 78 -3.90 -11.28 10.98
CA LEU A 78 -2.87 -10.27 10.75
C LEU A 78 -2.00 -10.60 9.52
N ASP A 79 -1.65 -11.88 9.35
CA ASP A 79 -0.91 -12.35 8.18
C ASP A 79 -1.72 -12.17 6.90
N ALA A 80 -3.00 -12.54 6.89
CA ALA A 80 -3.88 -12.35 5.73
C ALA A 80 -4.06 -10.86 5.35
N ILE A 81 -4.14 -9.96 6.34
CA ILE A 81 -4.20 -8.51 6.09
C ILE A 81 -2.88 -8.02 5.48
N ARG A 82 -1.74 -8.50 5.98
CA ARG A 82 -0.43 -8.16 5.43
C ARG A 82 -0.28 -8.63 3.99
N ASP A 83 -0.66 -9.87 3.70
CA ASP A 83 -0.62 -10.42 2.34
C ASP A 83 -1.51 -9.62 1.38
N THR A 84 -2.70 -9.23 1.84
CA THR A 84 -3.60 -8.36 1.06
C THR A 84 -2.96 -7.00 0.77
N THR A 85 -2.24 -6.44 1.75
CA THR A 85 -1.53 -5.15 1.58
C THR A 85 -0.42 -5.28 0.53
N VAL A 86 0.37 -6.36 0.60
CA VAL A 86 1.43 -6.65 -0.38
C VAL A 86 0.84 -6.81 -1.79
N ALA A 87 -0.28 -7.52 -1.92
CA ALA A 87 -0.95 -7.69 -3.21
C ALA A 87 -1.49 -6.36 -3.78
N LEU A 88 -2.01 -5.48 -2.92
CA LEU A 88 -2.47 -4.15 -3.31
C LEU A 88 -1.31 -3.26 -3.77
N ASP A 89 -0.19 -3.27 -3.05
CA ASP A 89 1.00 -2.51 -3.43
C ASP A 89 1.57 -3.01 -4.78
N ALA A 90 1.71 -4.33 -4.96
CA ALA A 90 2.17 -4.93 -6.22
C ALA A 90 1.23 -4.62 -7.40
N SER A 91 -0.08 -4.63 -7.17
CA SER A 91 -1.07 -4.25 -8.19
C SER A 91 -0.94 -2.77 -8.56
N SER A 92 -0.73 -1.91 -7.56
CA SER A 92 -0.51 -0.47 -7.77
C SER A 92 0.73 -0.22 -8.63
N GLU A 93 1.83 -0.90 -8.34
CA GLU A 93 3.07 -0.83 -9.13
C GLU A 93 2.87 -1.32 -10.57
N ALA A 94 2.14 -2.41 -10.77
CA ALA A 94 1.82 -2.93 -12.10
C ALA A 94 0.96 -1.95 -12.91
N TYR A 95 -0.03 -1.30 -12.29
CA TYR A 95 -0.84 -0.25 -12.93
C TYR A 95 0.02 0.93 -13.37
N LEU A 96 0.91 1.42 -12.49
CA LEU A 96 1.82 2.52 -12.82
C LEU A 96 2.81 2.15 -13.94
N GLY A 97 3.31 0.91 -13.93
CA GLY A 97 4.18 0.40 -14.98
C GLY A 97 3.50 0.34 -16.34
N GLN A 98 2.26 -0.16 -16.40
CA GLN A 98 1.46 -0.21 -17.63
C GLN A 98 1.13 1.20 -18.14
N ASP A 99 0.82 2.14 -17.26
CA ASP A 99 0.53 3.52 -17.64
C ASP A 99 1.77 4.22 -18.22
N GLY A 100 2.95 3.98 -17.64
CA GLY A 100 4.21 4.47 -18.20
C GLY A 100 4.50 3.92 -19.60
N VAL A 101 4.22 2.63 -19.86
CA VAL A 101 4.34 2.04 -21.20
C VAL A 101 3.36 2.67 -22.18
N ASN A 102 2.12 2.91 -21.76
CA ASN A 102 1.09 3.54 -22.60
C ASN A 102 1.47 5.01 -22.92
N ALA A 103 1.92 5.77 -21.93
CA ALA A 103 2.36 7.15 -22.11
C ALA A 103 3.56 7.24 -23.07
N ALA A 104 4.56 6.38 -22.91
CA ALA A 104 5.71 6.31 -23.81
C ALA A 104 5.31 5.93 -25.25
N ALA A 105 4.34 5.02 -25.40
CA ALA A 105 3.81 4.67 -26.72
C ALA A 105 3.06 5.84 -27.38
N ILE A 106 2.27 6.58 -26.61
CA ILE A 106 1.56 7.78 -27.09
C ILE A 106 2.55 8.87 -27.48
N GLU A 107 3.57 9.13 -26.66
CA GLU A 107 4.63 10.11 -26.96
C GLU A 107 5.42 9.72 -28.21
N SER A 108 5.75 8.44 -28.35
CA SER A 108 6.40 7.92 -29.56
C SER A 108 5.56 8.11 -30.82
N VAL A 109 4.24 7.89 -30.75
CA VAL A 109 3.32 8.12 -31.87
C VAL A 109 3.20 9.61 -32.17
N ALA A 110 3.00 10.44 -31.15
CA ALA A 110 2.91 11.89 -31.27
C ALA A 110 4.18 12.52 -31.87
N SER A 111 5.36 12.06 -31.46
CA SER A 111 6.64 12.50 -32.01
C SER A 111 6.88 11.99 -33.45
N SER A 112 6.23 10.89 -33.87
CA SER A 112 6.34 10.36 -35.24
C SER A 112 5.38 11.02 -36.23
N LEU A 113 4.35 11.70 -35.70
CA LEU A 113 3.45 12.53 -36.47
C LEU A 113 4.14 13.87 -36.76
N ASP A 114 5.02 13.86 -37.76
CA ASP A 114 5.49 15.09 -38.42
C ASP A 114 4.28 15.71 -39.14
N LEU A 115 3.55 16.56 -38.40
CA LEU A 115 2.42 17.30 -38.94
C LEU A 115 2.97 18.39 -39.88
N PRO A 116 2.74 18.31 -41.20
CA PRO A 116 3.16 19.38 -42.10
C PRO A 116 2.47 20.67 -41.69
N ASP A 117 3.24 21.76 -41.64
CA ASP A 117 2.74 23.09 -41.31
C ASP A 117 1.63 23.48 -42.30
N VAL A 118 0.38 23.44 -41.85
CA VAL A 118 -0.77 23.88 -42.64
C VAL A 118 -0.88 25.40 -42.52
N SER A 119 -0.16 26.09 -43.41
CA SER A 119 -0.29 27.54 -43.65
C SER A 119 -1.70 27.96 -44.06
#